data_AF-T1B0G4-F1
#
_entry.id   AF-T1B0G4-F1
#
_cell.length_a   1.000
_cell.length_b   1.000
_cell.length_c   1.000
_cell.angle_alpha   90.00
_cell.angle_beta   90.00
_cell.angle_gamma   90.00
#
_symmetry.space_group_name_H-M   'P 1'
#
loop_
_entity.id
_entity.type
_entity.pdbx_description
1 polymer ?
#
loop_
_entity_poly.entity_id
_entity_poly.type
_entity_poly.pdbx_seq_one_letter_code
_entity_poly.pdbx_strand_id
1 'polypeptide(L)'
;MEAVAEREVVPEIHSEEWVRSKLETYLVPEYANLCHVALDDRLLYAPKRLHISNGSFIESAARVCGLKVKYCEPEELLKLRGNGRAVKSRVTTPKGRETDARGFSQRILQAAASYQASDIHLHRTTEDRYATIEFAVDDRVYVVDDSVTHVEMDALMGAYIQGLASAGGTRLIDGDMQHAVIGSDRLKFSEGIESVRVARGPCYPKSGGGKFMTLRLQYKEGPARGAVIDHLGMRLRLPPKPVGGLGFAALGYFPDQREVIEEALQLDTG
;
A
#
# COMPACT_ATOMS: atom_id res chain seq x y z
N MET A 1 -15.98 -55.00 6.03
CA MET A 1 -15.31 -53.81 5.47
C MET A 1 -15.63 -52.65 6.39
N GLU A 2 -14.82 -52.45 7.42
CA GLU A 2 -14.94 -51.29 8.31
C GLU A 2 -14.35 -50.08 7.60
N ALA A 3 -15.14 -49.00 7.56
CA ALA A 3 -14.70 -47.71 7.08
C ALA A 3 -13.63 -47.18 8.06
N VAL A 4 -12.39 -47.09 7.59
CA VAL A 4 -11.31 -46.40 8.30
C VAL A 4 -11.67 -44.91 8.29
N ALA A 5 -12.20 -44.43 9.41
CA ALA A 5 -12.36 -43.00 9.63
C ALA A 5 -10.96 -42.38 9.67
N GLU A 6 -10.62 -41.58 8.65
CA GLU A 6 -9.48 -40.69 8.68
C GLU A 6 -9.61 -39.79 9.91
N ARG A 7 -8.84 -40.08 10.96
CA ARG A 7 -8.65 -39.17 12.08
C ARG A 7 -7.94 -37.95 11.53
N GLU A 8 -8.69 -36.86 11.33
CA GLU A 8 -8.15 -35.52 11.13
C GLU A 8 -7.23 -35.21 12.33
N VAL A 9 -5.92 -35.33 12.14
CA VAL A 9 -4.93 -34.97 13.15
C VAL A 9 -4.96 -33.46 13.26
N VAL A 10 -5.74 -32.95 14.21
CA VAL A 10 -5.80 -31.52 14.51
C VAL A 10 -4.44 -31.11 15.06
N PRO A 11 -3.68 -30.23 14.39
CA PRO A 11 -2.39 -29.77 14.87
C PRO A 11 -2.55 -29.12 16.25
N GLU A 12 -1.64 -29.40 17.18
CA GLU A 12 -1.55 -28.66 18.43
C GLU A 12 -1.18 -27.21 18.12
N ILE A 13 -2.11 -26.28 18.40
CA ILE A 13 -1.87 -24.86 18.19
C ILE A 13 -1.14 -24.31 19.41
N HIS A 14 0.18 -24.16 19.30
CA HIS A 14 1.02 -23.85 20.46
C HIS A 14 0.93 -22.39 20.95
N SER A 15 0.98 -21.41 20.04
CA SER A 15 0.93 -19.97 20.38
C SER A 15 0.78 -19.07 19.13
N GLU A 16 0.41 -17.80 19.32
CA GLU A 16 0.33 -16.80 18.24
C GLU A 16 1.68 -16.58 17.54
N GLU A 17 2.78 -16.59 18.31
CA GLU A 17 4.15 -16.48 17.78
C GLU A 17 4.55 -17.68 16.93
N TRP A 18 4.17 -18.89 17.34
CA TRP A 18 4.41 -20.10 16.56
C TRP A 18 3.65 -20.08 15.23
N VAL A 19 2.37 -19.71 15.25
CA VAL A 19 1.56 -19.53 14.03
C VAL A 19 2.20 -18.49 13.10
N ARG A 20 2.66 -17.37 13.65
CA ARG A 20 3.30 -16.30 12.88
C ARG A 20 4.60 -16.78 12.22
N SER A 21 5.46 -17.49 12.96
CA SER A 21 6.69 -18.08 12.39
C SER A 21 6.40 -19.05 11.23
N LYS A 22 5.30 -19.81 11.32
CA LYS A 22 4.86 -20.68 10.23
C LYS A 22 4.33 -19.88 9.05
N LEU A 23 3.52 -18.84 9.27
CA LEU A 23 3.07 -17.95 8.19
C LEU A 23 4.25 -17.33 7.44
N GLU A 24 5.30 -16.87 8.14
CA GLU A 24 6.52 -16.31 7.55
C GLU A 24 7.33 -17.33 6.72
N THR A 25 7.05 -18.64 6.85
CA THR A 25 7.68 -19.68 6.02
C THR A 25 7.04 -19.80 4.64
N TYR A 26 5.75 -19.47 4.53
CA TYR A 26 4.95 -19.62 3.31
C TYR A 26 4.57 -18.29 2.66
N LEU A 27 4.66 -17.21 3.44
CA LEU A 27 4.31 -15.86 3.05
C LEU A 27 5.50 -14.95 3.29
N VAL A 28 5.60 -13.91 2.47
CA VAL A 28 6.50 -12.80 2.75
C VAL A 28 6.15 -12.25 4.14
N PRO A 29 7.13 -12.02 5.05
CA PRO A 29 6.85 -11.69 6.46
C PRO A 29 5.89 -10.51 6.67
N GLU A 30 5.89 -9.56 5.75
CA GLU A 30 4.97 -8.43 5.70
C GLU A 30 3.50 -8.87 5.63
N TYR A 31 3.17 -9.90 4.84
CA TYR A 31 1.81 -10.41 4.72
C TYR A 31 1.36 -11.16 5.97
N ALA A 32 2.27 -11.90 6.60
CA ALA A 32 2.01 -12.52 7.90
C ALA A 32 1.67 -11.45 8.96
N ASN A 33 2.32 -10.28 8.88
CA ASN A 33 2.06 -9.15 9.78
C ASN A 33 0.72 -8.46 9.56
N LEU A 34 0.13 -8.57 8.37
CA LEU A 34 -1.20 -8.06 8.09
C LEU A 34 -2.32 -8.98 8.57
N CYS A 35 -2.01 -10.23 8.93
CA CYS A 35 -2.99 -11.16 9.45
C CYS A 35 -3.21 -10.94 10.97
N HIS A 36 -4.36 -11.38 11.48
CA HIS A 36 -4.66 -11.46 12.90
C HIS A 36 -5.06 -12.90 13.25
N VAL A 37 -4.47 -13.44 14.32
CA VAL A 37 -4.69 -14.82 14.73
C VAL A 37 -5.60 -14.81 15.96
N ALA A 38 -6.77 -15.43 15.84
CA ALA A 38 -7.64 -15.74 16.97
C ALA A 38 -7.54 -17.23 17.28
N LEU A 39 -6.70 -17.57 18.26
CA LEU A 39 -6.42 -18.96 18.63
C LEU A 39 -7.67 -19.67 19.18
N ASP A 40 -8.47 -18.94 19.97
CA ASP A 40 -9.69 -19.46 20.61
C ASP A 40 -10.72 -19.92 19.56
N ASP A 41 -10.89 -19.12 18.50
CA ASP A 41 -11.80 -19.42 17.38
C ASP A 41 -11.15 -20.27 16.28
N ARG A 42 -9.85 -20.57 16.40
CA ARG A 42 -9.02 -21.18 15.35
C ARG A 42 -9.14 -20.47 13.99
N LEU A 43 -9.16 -19.14 14.03
CA LEU A 43 -9.30 -18.29 12.85
C LEU A 43 -8.02 -17.50 12.57
N LEU A 44 -7.63 -17.49 11.30
CA LEU A 44 -6.68 -16.55 10.73
C LEU A 44 -7.47 -15.50 9.94
N TYR A 45 -7.56 -14.29 10.48
CA TYR A 45 -8.12 -13.15 9.79
C TYR A 45 -7.06 -12.57 8.87
N ALA A 46 -7.28 -12.65 7.56
CA ALA A 46 -6.34 -12.14 6.56
C ALA A 46 -6.99 -10.97 5.78
N PRO A 47 -6.21 -9.97 5.35
CA PRO A 47 -6.73 -8.93 4.48
C PRO A 47 -7.29 -9.54 3.20
N LYS A 48 -8.50 -9.14 2.81
CA LYS A 48 -9.18 -9.66 1.61
C LYS A 48 -8.35 -9.47 0.33
N ARG A 49 -7.53 -8.43 0.26
CA ARG A 49 -6.59 -8.20 -0.85
C ARG A 49 -5.60 -9.36 -1.06
N LEU A 50 -5.20 -10.06 0.01
CA LEU A 50 -4.26 -11.17 -0.10
C LEU A 50 -4.90 -12.47 -0.59
N HIS A 51 -6.24 -12.57 -0.58
CA HIS A 51 -6.95 -13.73 -1.11
C HIS A 51 -6.64 -13.94 -2.61
N ILE A 52 -6.62 -12.86 -3.37
CA ILE A 52 -6.54 -12.94 -4.84
C ILE A 52 -5.12 -13.30 -5.31
N SER A 53 -4.09 -12.78 -4.64
CA SER A 53 -2.69 -12.98 -5.04
C SER A 53 -1.99 -14.13 -4.30
N ASN A 54 -2.39 -14.38 -3.06
CA ASN A 54 -1.71 -15.31 -2.15
C ASN A 54 -2.67 -16.26 -1.44
N GLY A 55 -3.93 -16.37 -1.89
CA GLY A 55 -4.97 -17.13 -1.20
C GLY A 55 -4.56 -18.57 -0.92
N SER A 56 -4.04 -19.26 -1.94
CA SER A 56 -3.56 -20.63 -1.83
C SER A 56 -2.43 -20.80 -0.80
N PHE A 57 -1.49 -19.84 -0.73
CA PHE A 57 -0.39 -19.86 0.25
C PHE A 57 -0.89 -19.59 1.67
N ILE A 58 -1.78 -18.61 1.83
CA ILE A 58 -2.36 -18.25 3.13
C ILE A 58 -3.20 -19.41 3.68
N GLU A 59 -4.05 -19.99 2.84
CA GLU A 59 -4.87 -21.14 3.21
C GLU A 59 -4.02 -22.37 3.53
N SER A 60 -2.95 -22.61 2.78
CA SER A 60 -2.02 -23.71 3.06
C SER A 60 -1.29 -23.51 4.39
N ALA A 61 -0.80 -22.30 4.65
CA ALA A 61 -0.13 -21.97 5.90
C ALA A 61 -1.09 -22.04 7.10
N ALA A 62 -2.31 -21.52 6.96
CA ALA A 62 -3.35 -21.64 7.97
C ALA A 62 -3.70 -23.10 8.26
N ARG A 63 -3.83 -23.94 7.23
CA ARG A 63 -4.10 -25.38 7.37
C ARG A 63 -3.01 -26.10 8.15
N VAL A 64 -1.73 -25.81 7.89
CA VAL A 64 -0.59 -26.35 8.65
C VAL A 64 -0.66 -25.95 10.13
N CYS A 65 -1.18 -24.76 10.41
CA CYS A 65 -1.42 -24.27 11.76
C CYS A 65 -2.76 -24.70 12.37
N GLY A 66 -3.57 -25.51 11.70
CA GLY A 66 -4.90 -25.92 12.18
C GLY A 66 -5.93 -24.78 12.24
N LEU A 67 -5.73 -23.72 11.45
CA LEU A 67 -6.58 -22.53 11.40
C LEU A 67 -7.42 -22.49 10.12
N LYS A 68 -8.61 -21.89 10.23
CA LYS A 68 -9.45 -21.51 9.09
C LYS A 68 -9.19 -20.05 8.71
N VAL A 69 -9.14 -19.74 7.43
CA VAL A 69 -8.92 -18.37 6.96
C VAL A 69 -10.25 -17.63 6.82
N LYS A 70 -10.32 -16.41 7.37
CA LYS A 70 -11.39 -15.46 7.09
C LYS A 70 -10.81 -14.20 6.46
N TYR A 71 -11.19 -13.96 5.22
CA TYR A 71 -10.78 -12.75 4.50
C TYR A 71 -11.66 -11.57 4.87
N CYS A 72 -11.04 -10.51 5.36
CA CYS A 72 -11.73 -9.36 5.96
C CYS A 72 -11.27 -8.05 5.34
N GLU A 73 -12.14 -7.05 5.39
CA GLU A 73 -11.77 -5.68 5.03
C GLU A 73 -10.81 -5.09 6.09
N PRO A 74 -9.93 -4.14 5.73
CA PRO A 74 -8.92 -3.58 6.65
C PRO A 74 -9.50 -3.04 7.98
N GLU A 75 -10.69 -2.44 7.93
CA GLU A 75 -11.37 -1.89 9.11
C GLU A 75 -11.76 -2.95 10.14
N GLU A 76 -12.21 -4.13 9.67
CA GLU A 76 -12.57 -5.27 10.52
C GLU A 76 -11.32 -5.82 11.21
N LEU A 77 -10.20 -5.91 10.47
CA LEU A 77 -8.90 -6.32 11.00
C LEU A 77 -8.38 -5.39 12.09
N LEU A 78 -8.56 -4.07 11.95
CA LEU A 78 -8.18 -3.12 13.00
C LEU A 78 -9.03 -3.29 14.27
N LYS A 79 -10.35 -3.47 14.11
CA LYS A 79 -11.25 -3.72 15.25
C LYS A 79 -10.85 -4.98 16.01
N LEU A 80 -10.52 -6.05 15.28
CA LEU A 80 -10.06 -7.32 15.83
C LEU A 80 -8.71 -7.21 16.56
N ARG A 81 -7.81 -6.33 16.09
CA ARG A 81 -6.54 -6.05 16.77
C ARG A 81 -6.72 -5.23 18.05
N GLY A 82 -7.86 -4.55 18.20
CA GLY A 82 -8.21 -3.72 19.33
C GLY A 82 -7.40 -2.42 19.43
N ASN A 83 -8.00 -1.39 20.03
CA ASN A 83 -7.35 -0.10 20.31
C ASN A 83 -6.12 -0.20 21.25
N GLY A 84 -5.85 -1.38 21.84
CA GLY A 84 -4.73 -1.63 22.76
C GLY A 84 -3.47 -2.23 22.11
N ARG A 85 -3.55 -2.77 20.88
CA ARG A 85 -2.37 -3.02 20.03
C ARG A 85 -2.14 -1.88 19.04
N ALA A 86 -3.14 -1.02 18.83
CA ALA A 86 -2.92 0.32 18.30
C ALA A 86 -2.23 1.18 19.38
N VAL A 87 -1.12 1.82 19.03
CA VAL A 87 -0.50 2.90 19.84
C VAL A 87 0.21 2.47 21.15
N LYS A 88 0.96 1.36 21.12
CA LYS A 88 2.24 1.25 21.87
C LYS A 88 3.48 1.39 20.98
N SER A 89 3.33 1.98 19.80
CA SER A 89 4.45 2.65 19.11
C SER A 89 4.59 4.07 19.69
N ARG A 90 4.94 4.15 20.97
CA ARG A 90 5.62 5.34 21.49
C ARG A 90 7.10 5.06 21.35
N VAL A 91 7.77 5.99 20.68
CA VAL A 91 9.22 6.21 20.68
C VAL A 91 9.81 5.84 22.03
N THR A 92 10.45 4.67 22.10
CA THR A 92 11.66 4.35 22.89
C THR A 92 12.19 3.00 22.40
N THR A 93 13.31 3.01 21.68
CA THR A 93 14.20 1.87 21.38
C THR A 93 14.55 1.09 22.66
N PRO A 94 14.52 -0.26 22.70
CA PRO A 94 15.65 -1.10 22.23
C PRO A 94 15.29 -2.52 21.72
N LYS A 95 16.00 -3.03 20.69
CA LYS A 95 15.96 -4.41 20.14
C LYS A 95 14.57 -4.97 19.72
N GLY A 96 14.18 -4.73 18.47
CA GLY A 96 13.22 -5.61 17.77
C GLY A 96 12.16 -4.89 16.93
N ARG A 97 12.48 -4.69 15.65
CA ARG A 97 11.58 -4.34 14.52
C ARG A 97 10.82 -3.01 14.62
N GLU A 98 11.53 -1.94 14.26
CA GLU A 98 10.95 -0.90 13.41
C GLU A 98 10.45 -1.56 12.12
N THR A 99 9.23 -1.26 11.70
CA THR A 99 8.85 -1.31 10.28
C THR A 99 9.82 -0.40 9.53
N ASP A 100 10.78 -0.99 8.83
CA ASP A 100 11.78 -0.27 8.06
C ASP A 100 11.10 0.52 6.92
N ALA A 101 10.68 1.76 7.20
CA ALA A 101 10.04 2.65 6.24
C ALA A 101 10.95 2.91 5.02
N ARG A 102 12.27 2.81 5.20
CA ARG A 102 13.24 2.89 4.12
C ARG A 102 13.20 1.62 3.25
N GLY A 103 13.18 0.44 3.86
CA GLY A 103 12.95 -0.81 3.14
C GLY A 103 11.62 -0.82 2.40
N PHE A 104 10.55 -0.31 3.03
CA PHE A 104 9.23 -0.23 2.40
C PHE A 104 9.20 0.76 1.21
N SER A 105 9.78 1.96 1.36
CA SER A 105 9.90 2.93 0.26
C SER A 105 10.69 2.38 -0.93
N GLN A 106 11.76 1.60 -0.68
CA GLN A 106 12.50 0.93 -1.74
C GLN A 106 11.66 -0.12 -2.46
N ARG A 107 10.87 -0.92 -1.72
CA ARG A 107 9.97 -1.90 -2.34
C ARG A 107 8.88 -1.26 -3.19
N ILE A 108 8.33 -0.12 -2.77
CA ILE A 108 7.35 0.62 -3.57
C ILE A 108 8.00 1.11 -4.88
N LEU A 109 9.24 1.61 -4.83
CA LEU A 109 9.97 2.00 -6.05
C LEU A 109 10.21 0.80 -6.99
N GLN A 110 10.51 -0.36 -6.44
CA GLN A 110 10.68 -1.60 -7.22
C GLN A 110 9.37 -2.04 -7.87
N ALA A 111 8.27 -2.03 -7.14
CA ALA A 111 6.96 -2.36 -7.69
C ALA A 111 6.54 -1.34 -8.76
N ALA A 112 6.74 -0.04 -8.53
CA ALA A 112 6.45 0.97 -9.54
C ALA A 112 7.29 0.76 -10.82
N ALA A 113 8.58 0.43 -10.67
CA ALA A 113 9.44 0.07 -11.79
C ALA A 113 8.94 -1.16 -12.55
N SER A 114 8.38 -2.17 -11.85
CA SER A 114 7.84 -3.37 -12.51
C SER A 114 6.63 -3.09 -13.37
N TYR A 115 5.84 -2.10 -13.00
CA TYR A 115 4.71 -1.62 -13.76
C TYR A 115 5.09 -0.56 -14.80
N GLN A 116 6.37 -0.23 -14.96
CA GLN A 116 6.84 0.91 -15.77
C GLN A 116 6.09 2.21 -15.45
N ALA A 117 5.74 2.42 -14.19
CA ALA A 117 5.00 3.58 -13.77
C ALA A 117 5.80 4.86 -14.04
N SER A 118 5.14 5.91 -14.54
CA SER A 118 5.73 7.23 -14.72
C SER A 118 5.84 7.97 -13.38
N ASP A 119 4.84 7.79 -12.52
CA ASP A 119 4.71 8.51 -11.27
C ASP A 119 4.15 7.61 -10.16
N ILE A 120 4.55 7.89 -8.92
CA ILE A 120 3.94 7.34 -7.71
C ILE A 120 3.31 8.51 -6.97
N HIS A 121 2.04 8.38 -6.59
CA HIS A 121 1.34 9.35 -5.76
C HIS A 121 1.05 8.77 -4.38
N LEU A 122 1.37 9.56 -3.37
CA LEU A 122 1.08 9.28 -1.98
C LEU A 122 0.13 10.35 -1.48
N HIS A 123 -1.07 9.93 -1.10
CA HIS A 123 -2.11 10.84 -0.61
C HIS A 123 -2.46 10.51 0.83
N ARG A 124 -2.24 11.48 1.70
CA ARG A 124 -2.71 11.47 3.08
C ARG A 124 -3.89 12.43 3.17
N THR A 125 -5.09 11.87 3.23
CA THR A 125 -6.31 12.66 3.41
C THR A 125 -6.46 13.11 4.86
N THR A 126 -7.44 13.97 5.13
CA THR A 126 -7.76 14.43 6.49
C THR A 126 -8.99 13.75 7.07
N GLU A 127 -9.67 12.94 6.27
CA GLU A 127 -10.80 12.14 6.75
C GLU A 127 -10.24 10.99 7.59
N ASP A 128 -11.06 10.36 8.45
CA ASP A 128 -10.72 9.11 9.15
C ASP A 128 -10.64 7.90 8.19
N ARG A 129 -10.17 8.14 6.96
CA ARG A 129 -9.89 7.14 5.93
C ARG A 129 -8.41 6.84 5.91
N TYR A 130 -8.07 5.72 5.30
CA TYR A 130 -6.68 5.35 5.05
C TYR A 130 -6.04 6.26 4.01
N ALA A 131 -4.72 6.38 4.08
CA ALA A 131 -3.92 7.00 3.05
C ALA A 131 -3.83 6.08 1.82
N THR A 132 -3.72 6.67 0.63
CA THR A 132 -3.62 5.94 -0.63
C THR A 132 -2.23 6.06 -1.25
N ILE A 133 -1.80 4.97 -1.86
CA ILE A 133 -0.64 4.86 -2.76
C ILE A 133 -1.21 4.56 -4.14
N GLU A 134 -0.78 5.33 -5.13
CA GLU A 134 -1.25 5.22 -6.51
C GLU A 134 -0.06 5.23 -7.46
N PHE A 135 -0.16 4.50 -8.57
CA PHE A 135 0.81 4.53 -9.67
C PHE A 135 0.14 5.11 -10.92
N ALA A 136 0.86 5.98 -11.62
CA ALA A 136 0.52 6.38 -12.98
C ALA A 136 1.23 5.44 -13.95
N VAL A 137 0.47 4.69 -14.74
CA VAL A 137 0.96 3.70 -15.74
C VAL A 137 0.22 3.96 -17.04
N ASP A 138 0.93 4.16 -18.14
CA ASP A 138 0.35 4.47 -19.47
C ASP A 138 -0.70 5.59 -19.40
N ASP A 139 -0.33 6.71 -18.78
CA ASP A 139 -1.18 7.90 -18.57
C ASP A 139 -2.47 7.66 -17.76
N ARG A 140 -2.59 6.51 -17.08
CA ARG A 140 -3.72 6.17 -16.22
C ARG A 140 -3.28 6.00 -14.77
N VAL A 141 -4.09 6.49 -13.83
CA VAL A 141 -3.83 6.37 -12.40
C VAL A 141 -4.53 5.14 -11.84
N TYR A 142 -3.79 4.35 -11.07
CA TYR A 142 -4.28 3.17 -10.38
C TYR A 142 -3.95 3.23 -8.90
N VAL A 143 -4.94 2.98 -8.04
CA VAL A 143 -4.74 2.74 -6.61
C VAL A 143 -4.08 1.38 -6.44
N VAL A 144 -2.91 1.35 -5.81
CA VAL A 144 -2.16 0.12 -5.50
C VAL A 144 -2.28 -0.29 -4.04
N ASP A 145 -2.45 0.67 -3.13
CA ASP A 145 -2.72 0.40 -1.72
C ASP A 145 -3.56 1.54 -1.11
N ASP A 146 -4.61 1.19 -0.39
CA ASP A 146 -5.49 2.10 0.35
C ASP A 146 -5.71 1.62 1.79
N SER A 147 -4.79 0.83 2.35
CA SER A 147 -4.83 0.40 3.75
C SER A 147 -3.77 1.09 4.62
N VAL A 148 -3.00 2.01 4.06
CA VAL A 148 -1.86 2.62 4.76
C VAL A 148 -2.41 3.60 5.79
N THR A 149 -2.01 3.44 7.05
CA THR A 149 -2.43 4.39 8.09
C THR A 149 -1.74 5.74 7.89
N HIS A 150 -2.30 6.81 8.45
CA HIS A 150 -1.67 8.14 8.40
C HIS A 150 -0.25 8.17 8.95
N VAL A 151 0.01 7.42 10.03
CA VAL A 151 1.34 7.33 10.66
C VAL A 151 2.33 6.60 9.75
N GLU A 152 1.92 5.50 9.13
CA GLU A 152 2.75 4.78 8.16
C GLU A 152 3.04 5.64 6.93
N MET A 153 2.05 6.39 6.46
CA MET A 153 2.20 7.30 5.33
C MET A 153 3.17 8.45 5.65
N ASP A 154 3.05 9.07 6.82
CA ASP A 154 3.98 10.11 7.28
C ASP A 154 5.42 9.55 7.38
N ALA A 155 5.59 8.34 7.93
CA ALA A 155 6.88 7.66 8.00
C ALA A 155 7.45 7.34 6.61
N LEU A 156 6.59 6.90 5.68
CA LEU A 156 6.96 6.60 4.30
C LEU A 156 7.41 7.86 3.54
N MET A 157 6.64 8.95 3.62
CA MET A 157 7.03 10.25 3.05
C MET A 157 8.35 10.76 3.67
N GLY A 158 8.53 10.57 4.98
CA GLY A 158 9.78 10.86 5.67
C GLY A 158 10.95 10.06 5.12
N ALA A 159 10.77 8.76 4.86
CA ALA A 159 11.81 7.90 4.32
C ALA A 159 12.32 8.35 2.94
N TYR A 160 11.41 8.81 2.05
CA TYR A 160 11.82 9.34 0.75
C TYR A 160 12.67 10.61 0.86
N ILE A 161 12.29 11.54 1.74
CA ILE A 161 12.99 12.84 1.86
C ILE A 161 14.25 12.75 2.73
N GLN A 162 14.15 12.15 3.92
CA GLN A 162 15.25 12.12 4.88
C GLN A 162 16.19 10.92 4.64
N GLY A 163 15.66 9.81 4.11
CA GLY A 163 16.39 8.56 3.97
C GLY A 163 16.98 8.32 2.57
N LEU A 164 16.25 8.70 1.52
CA LEU A 164 16.59 8.38 0.13
C LEU A 164 17.01 9.58 -0.71
N ALA A 165 16.52 10.80 -0.45
CA ALA A 165 16.90 11.97 -1.23
C ALA A 165 18.42 12.21 -1.16
N SER A 166 19.03 12.40 -2.32
CA SER A 166 20.45 12.74 -2.46
C SER A 166 20.68 14.25 -2.67
N ALA A 167 19.65 14.97 -3.13
CA ALA A 167 19.69 16.42 -3.32
C ALA A 167 18.30 17.05 -3.10
N GLY A 168 18.28 18.34 -2.75
CA GLY A 168 17.04 19.09 -2.46
C GLY A 168 16.45 18.74 -1.09
N GLY A 169 16.53 19.69 -0.15
CA GLY A 169 15.87 19.66 1.16
C GLY A 169 15.70 18.29 1.83
N THR A 170 16.77 17.72 2.38
CA THR A 170 16.73 16.45 3.15
C THR A 170 16.03 16.56 4.51
N ARG A 171 15.52 17.76 4.84
CA ARG A 171 14.75 18.03 6.05
C ARG A 171 13.27 18.17 5.72
N LEU A 172 12.46 17.49 6.51
CA LEU A 172 11.01 17.52 6.43
C LEU A 172 10.48 18.88 6.93
N ILE A 173 9.81 19.65 6.05
CA ILE A 173 9.09 20.89 6.42
C ILE A 173 7.63 20.69 6.02
N ASP A 174 6.74 20.61 7.02
CA ASP A 174 5.35 20.19 6.82
C ASP A 174 4.43 21.27 6.25
N GLY A 175 4.83 22.55 6.30
CA GLY A 175 4.00 23.68 5.86
C GLY A 175 4.17 24.09 4.40
N ASP A 176 5.29 23.72 3.78
CA ASP A 176 5.70 24.25 2.48
C ASP A 176 5.83 23.15 1.43
N MET A 177 5.71 23.54 0.17
CA MET A 177 6.10 22.65 -0.92
C MET A 177 7.61 22.41 -0.88
N GLN A 178 8.00 21.15 -1.02
CA GLN A 178 9.40 20.76 -1.06
C GLN A 178 9.66 19.90 -2.29
N HIS A 179 10.82 20.15 -2.91
CA HIS A 179 11.34 19.35 -4.00
C HIS A 179 12.63 18.68 -3.58
N ALA A 180 12.77 17.41 -3.96
CA ALA A 180 13.97 16.63 -3.74
C ALA A 180 14.26 15.74 -4.95
N VAL A 181 15.47 15.20 -5.01
CA VAL A 181 15.91 14.26 -6.03
C VAL A 181 16.53 13.06 -5.34
N ILE A 182 16.13 11.87 -5.77
CA ILE A 182 16.76 10.61 -5.40
C ILE A 182 17.62 10.19 -6.60
N GLY A 183 18.93 10.19 -6.40
CA GLY A 183 19.91 9.81 -7.41
C GLY A 183 20.07 8.30 -7.54
N SER A 184 20.71 7.89 -8.65
CA SER A 184 21.01 6.49 -8.95
C SER A 184 21.82 5.78 -7.87
N ASP A 185 22.61 6.51 -7.08
CA ASP A 185 23.40 6.00 -5.95
C ASP A 185 22.53 5.41 -4.82
N ARG A 186 21.29 5.92 -4.68
CA ARG A 186 20.31 5.50 -3.67
C ARG A 186 19.27 4.50 -4.20
N LEU A 187 19.28 4.25 -5.51
CA LEU A 187 18.31 3.42 -6.25
C LEU A 187 18.84 2.02 -6.59
N LYS A 188 19.78 1.50 -5.79
CA LYS A 188 20.52 0.25 -6.09
C LYS A 188 19.67 -0.98 -6.36
N PHE A 189 18.41 -0.97 -5.90
CA PHE A 189 17.50 -2.11 -6.02
C PHE A 189 16.33 -1.86 -6.97
N SER A 190 16.17 -0.65 -7.50
CA SER A 190 15.14 -0.31 -8.49
C SER A 190 15.77 -0.30 -9.88
N GLU A 191 15.91 -1.49 -10.45
CA GLU A 191 16.46 -1.66 -11.80
C GLU A 191 15.67 -0.83 -12.81
N GLY A 192 16.38 -0.22 -13.76
CA GLY A 192 15.79 0.62 -14.80
C GLY A 192 15.60 2.09 -14.43
N ILE A 193 15.44 2.45 -13.14
CA ILE A 193 15.28 3.85 -12.73
C ILE A 193 16.66 4.54 -12.65
N GLU A 194 16.81 5.66 -13.34
CA GLU A 194 17.99 6.53 -13.30
C GLU A 194 17.93 7.52 -12.15
N SER A 195 16.78 8.18 -11.99
CA SER A 195 16.56 9.15 -10.93
C SER A 195 15.08 9.30 -10.63
N VAL A 196 14.76 9.82 -9.45
CA VAL A 196 13.39 10.13 -9.05
C VAL A 196 13.30 11.58 -8.61
N ARG A 197 12.36 12.33 -9.20
CA ARG A 197 12.05 13.69 -8.75
C ARG A 197 10.90 13.63 -7.77
N VAL A 198 11.12 14.14 -6.57
CA VAL A 198 10.13 14.16 -5.49
C VAL A 198 9.57 15.57 -5.40
N ALA A 199 8.25 15.68 -5.41
CA ALA A 199 7.52 16.87 -5.01
C ALA A 199 6.60 16.49 -3.85
N ARG A 200 6.54 17.31 -2.80
CA ARG A 200 5.61 17.10 -1.70
C ARG A 200 5.08 18.41 -1.19
N GLY A 201 3.98 18.35 -0.47
CA GLY A 201 3.46 19.51 0.23
C GLY A 201 2.18 19.20 0.98
N PRO A 202 1.59 20.24 1.61
CA PRO A 202 0.28 20.12 2.21
C PRO A 202 -0.79 20.04 1.10
N CYS A 203 -1.81 19.21 1.29
CA CYS A 203 -3.01 19.18 0.46
C CYS A 203 -4.24 19.70 1.23
N TYR A 204 -5.31 20.01 0.51
CA TYR A 204 -6.55 20.47 1.15
C TYR A 204 -7.25 19.29 1.86
N PRO A 205 -7.81 19.50 3.08
CA PRO A 205 -7.68 20.70 3.91
C PRO A 205 -6.36 20.71 4.70
N LYS A 206 -5.59 21.81 4.59
CA LYS A 206 -4.29 21.93 5.27
C LYS A 206 -4.40 21.86 6.79
N SER A 207 -5.48 22.42 7.34
CA SER A 207 -5.76 22.42 8.79
C SER A 207 -5.96 21.03 9.39
N GLY A 208 -6.43 20.06 8.59
CA GLY A 208 -6.58 18.67 9.00
C GLY A 208 -5.30 17.83 8.82
N GLY A 209 -4.20 18.46 8.39
CA GLY A 209 -2.93 17.78 8.16
C GLY A 209 -2.88 17.01 6.83
N GLY A 210 -3.68 17.39 5.83
CA GLY A 210 -3.63 16.78 4.52
C GLY A 210 -2.24 16.93 3.91
N LYS A 211 -1.68 15.84 3.37
CA LYS A 211 -0.36 15.86 2.71
C LYS A 211 -0.40 15.08 1.40
N PHE A 212 0.44 15.49 0.47
CA PHE A 212 0.69 14.74 -0.74
C PHE A 212 2.19 14.62 -1.01
N MET A 213 2.55 13.58 -1.74
CA MET A 213 3.87 13.43 -2.35
C MET A 213 3.73 12.75 -3.72
N THR A 214 4.43 13.29 -4.70
CA THR A 214 4.55 12.75 -6.05
C THR A 214 6.02 12.40 -6.29
N LEU A 215 6.27 11.17 -6.74
CA LEU A 215 7.59 10.70 -7.14
C LEU A 215 7.56 10.41 -8.63
N ARG A 216 8.20 11.27 -9.43
CA ARG A 216 8.32 11.06 -10.88
C ARG A 216 9.55 10.22 -11.18
N LEU A 217 9.32 9.04 -11.77
CA LEU A 217 10.34 8.06 -12.09
C LEU A 217 10.96 8.38 -13.45
N GLN A 218 12.28 8.60 -13.48
CA GLN A 218 13.03 8.82 -14.71
C GLN A 218 13.85 7.56 -15.00
N TYR A 219 13.50 6.83 -16.06
CA TYR A 219 14.16 5.59 -16.45
C TYR A 219 15.39 5.86 -17.31
N LYS A 220 16.37 4.95 -17.24
CA LYS A 220 17.57 4.98 -18.10
C LYS A 220 17.17 4.77 -19.56
N GLU A 221 17.77 5.51 -20.48
CA GLU A 221 17.61 5.28 -21.92
C GLU A 221 18.19 3.90 -22.32
N GLY A 222 17.39 3.09 -23.01
CA GLY A 222 17.79 1.76 -23.49
C GLY A 222 16.62 0.77 -23.54
N PRO A 223 16.82 -0.43 -24.13
CA PRO A 223 15.79 -1.44 -24.15
C PRO A 223 15.38 -1.79 -22.71
N ALA A 224 14.09 -1.66 -22.40
CA ALA A 224 13.52 -2.01 -21.12
C ALA A 224 13.96 -3.44 -20.76
N ARG A 225 14.82 -3.58 -19.76
CA ARG A 225 15.35 -4.88 -19.34
C ARG A 225 14.53 -5.40 -18.17
N GLY A 226 14.02 -6.62 -18.37
CA GLY A 226 13.53 -7.52 -17.34
C GLY A 226 12.09 -7.26 -16.94
N ALA A 227 11.27 -8.31 -17.04
CA ALA A 227 10.05 -8.40 -16.25
C ALA A 227 10.46 -8.38 -14.78
N VAL A 228 10.36 -7.23 -14.13
CA VAL A 228 10.48 -7.17 -12.68
C VAL A 228 9.24 -7.89 -12.14
N ILE A 229 9.48 -8.87 -11.29
CA ILE A 229 8.41 -9.65 -10.67
C ILE A 229 7.68 -8.70 -9.71
N ASP A 230 6.34 -8.65 -9.74
CA ASP A 230 5.57 -7.90 -8.75
C ASP A 230 5.86 -8.46 -7.35
N HIS A 231 6.78 -7.81 -6.63
CA HIS A 231 7.26 -8.25 -5.32
C HIS A 231 6.25 -7.96 -4.19
N LEU A 232 5.22 -7.14 -4.45
CA LEU A 232 4.24 -6.71 -3.45
C LEU A 232 2.83 -7.25 -3.70
N GLY A 233 2.62 -8.01 -4.78
CA GLY A 233 1.28 -8.50 -5.15
C GLY A 233 0.25 -7.37 -5.24
N MET A 234 0.72 -6.17 -5.59
CA MET A 234 -0.06 -4.94 -5.57
C MET A 234 -0.99 -4.93 -6.78
N ARG A 235 -2.30 -4.93 -6.54
CA ARG A 235 -3.27 -4.89 -7.63
C ARG A 235 -3.53 -3.44 -8.04
N LEU A 236 -3.23 -3.13 -9.30
CA LEU A 236 -3.70 -1.90 -9.94
C LEU A 236 -5.24 -1.91 -9.97
N ARG A 237 -5.85 -0.99 -9.23
CA ARG A 237 -7.31 -0.76 -9.25
C ARG A 237 -7.60 0.65 -9.73
N LEU A 238 -8.61 0.81 -10.58
CA LEU A 238 -9.07 2.15 -10.93
C LEU A 238 -9.58 2.86 -9.66
N PRO A 239 -9.23 4.15 -9.46
CA PRO A 239 -9.78 4.91 -8.36
C PRO A 239 -11.31 4.97 -8.47
N PRO A 240 -12.03 5.00 -7.34
CA PRO A 240 -13.47 5.13 -7.37
C PRO A 240 -13.86 6.46 -8.03
N LYS A 241 -14.97 6.45 -8.79
CA LYS A 241 -15.50 7.69 -9.37
C LYS A 241 -15.74 8.71 -8.24
N PRO A 242 -15.27 9.96 -8.37
CA PRO A 242 -15.53 10.99 -7.39
C PRO A 242 -17.02 11.09 -7.07
N VAL A 243 -17.36 11.21 -5.79
CA VAL A 243 -18.74 11.39 -5.36
C VAL A 243 -19.13 12.84 -5.58
N GLY A 244 -20.26 13.07 -6.25
CA GLY A 244 -20.73 14.39 -6.68
C GLY A 244 -20.70 14.55 -8.19
N GLY A 245 -21.50 15.50 -8.70
CA GLY A 245 -21.39 15.91 -10.10
C GLY A 245 -20.14 16.76 -10.32
N LEU A 246 -19.74 16.96 -11.58
CA LEU A 246 -18.56 17.77 -11.97
C LEU A 246 -18.67 19.27 -11.59
N GLY A 247 -19.77 19.66 -10.94
CA GLY A 247 -19.96 21.02 -10.43
C GLY A 247 -20.07 22.08 -11.53
N PHE A 248 -20.29 21.67 -12.79
CA PHE A 248 -20.26 22.57 -13.95
C PHE A 248 -21.15 23.81 -13.80
N ALA A 249 -22.31 23.68 -13.16
CA ALA A 249 -23.17 24.83 -12.87
C ALA A 249 -22.51 25.85 -11.93
N ALA A 250 -21.81 25.39 -10.89
CA ALA A 250 -21.06 26.25 -9.96
C ALA A 250 -19.80 26.86 -10.61
N LEU A 251 -19.29 26.21 -11.66
CA LEU A 251 -18.19 26.70 -12.49
C LEU A 251 -18.66 27.65 -13.62
N GLY A 252 -19.97 27.92 -13.73
CA GLY A 252 -20.53 28.89 -14.68
C GLY A 252 -20.89 28.33 -16.06
N TYR A 253 -20.91 27.01 -16.23
CA TYR A 253 -21.29 26.39 -17.51
C TYR A 253 -22.80 26.46 -17.75
N PHE A 254 -23.17 26.83 -18.97
CA PHE A 254 -24.57 26.85 -19.40
C PHE A 254 -25.14 25.43 -19.57
N PRO A 255 -26.47 25.24 -19.53
CA PRO A 255 -27.09 23.91 -19.66
C PRO A 255 -26.71 23.15 -20.93
N ASP A 256 -26.67 23.83 -22.07
CA ASP A 256 -26.30 23.30 -23.38
C ASP A 256 -24.83 22.83 -23.44
N GLN A 257 -23.93 23.60 -22.82
CA GLN A 257 -22.52 23.23 -22.71
C GLN A 257 -22.32 21.98 -21.83
N ARG A 258 -23.12 21.84 -20.77
CA ARG A 258 -23.07 20.67 -19.89
C ARG A 258 -23.51 19.40 -20.61
N GLU A 259 -24.55 19.49 -21.43
CA GLU A 259 -25.09 18.36 -22.20
C GLU A 259 -24.04 17.83 -23.20
N VAL A 260 -23.37 18.72 -23.93
CA VAL A 260 -22.29 18.35 -24.86
C VAL A 260 -21.10 17.70 -24.12
N ILE A 261 -20.72 18.22 -22.96
CA ILE A 261 -19.61 17.66 -22.17
C ILE A 261 -20.00 16.29 -21.60
N GLU A 262 -21.22 16.12 -21.11
CA GLU A 262 -21.71 14.83 -20.61
C GLU A 262 -21.76 13.77 -21.71
N GLU A 263 -22.18 14.14 -22.92
CA GLU A 263 -22.15 13.25 -24.10
C GLU A 263 -20.71 12.86 -24.48
N ALA A 264 -19.78 13.82 -24.49
CA ALA A 264 -18.36 13.55 -24.74
C ALA A 264 -17.72 12.62 -23.69
N LEU A 265 -18.07 12.80 -22.41
CA LEU A 265 -17.56 11.98 -21.32
C LEU A 265 -18.13 10.55 -21.31
N GLN A 266 -19.30 10.33 -21.89
CA GLN A 266 -19.85 8.97 -22.05
C GLN A 266 -19.10 8.18 -23.14
N LEU A 267 -18.65 8.86 -24.21
CA LEU A 267 -17.89 8.25 -25.31
C LEU A 267 -16.49 7.76 -24.88
N ASP A 268 -15.87 8.41 -23.90
CA ASP A 268 -14.50 8.11 -23.44
C ASP A 268 -14.44 6.99 -22.37
N THR A 269 -15.59 6.39 -22.03
CA THR A 269 -15.68 5.24 -21.10
C THR A 269 -15.83 3.88 -21.79
N GLY A 270 -15.63 3.84 -23.12
CA GLY A 270 -15.62 2.61 -23.94
C GLY A 270 -14.28 1.90 -24.02
#